data_AF-A0A2E1W2W6-F1
#
_entry.id   AF-A0A2E1W2W6-F1
#
_cell.length_a   1.000
_cell.length_b   1.000
_cell.length_c   1.000
_cell.angle_alpha   90.00
_cell.angle_beta   90.00
_cell.angle_gamma   90.00
#
_symmetry.space_group_name_H-M   'P 1'
#
loop_
_entity.id
_entity.type
_entity.pdbx_description
1 polymer ?
#
loop_
_entity_poly.entity_id
_entity_poly.type
_entity_poly.pdbx_seq_one_letter_code
_entity_poly.pdbx_strand_id
1 'polypeptide(L)'
;MLNRLSSLPHRTRLALTSFALFFHLSAYAGQLAIVIDDMGYSRDVGDRVLALPSAVSIAVLPFTPQAMALAAHAQAIGMDVLLHQPLESEDQSIRAARTLTLNMSPEDIKREVKAALKSLPGVKGVSNHTGSRFTQDVPSMNALMSVISSHGLFFLDSRTTARTVAMRVATDWGVPAVRRDVFLDHDRQLEAINAAFRRAITIANDRGYAIIIAHPHDITLQFLEKRLPTLQGTTLVPVSSLATSQSEYVVTKAVGFSRRTHYSIDSQSPIVHPKVRHSDPLVDGVPLTRGSIANAILRARPNALNIVSAW
;
A
#
# COMPACT_ATOMS: atom_id res chain seq x y z
N MET A 1 -1.09 -6.04 -67.99
CA MET A 1 -0.67 -6.51 -66.65
C MET A 1 -1.85 -6.41 -65.65
N LEU A 2 -3.03 -6.89 -66.06
CA LEU A 2 -4.32 -6.61 -65.41
C LEU A 2 -5.26 -7.84 -65.47
N ASN A 3 -4.77 -9.05 -65.22
CA ASN A 3 -5.63 -10.24 -65.21
C ASN A 3 -5.03 -11.40 -64.39
N ARG A 4 -4.94 -11.24 -63.07
CA ARG A 4 -4.67 -12.36 -62.16
C ARG A 4 -5.09 -12.10 -60.71
N LEU A 5 -6.31 -11.60 -60.50
CA LEU A 5 -6.89 -11.39 -59.15
C LEU A 5 -8.35 -11.85 -59.05
N SER A 6 -8.71 -12.95 -59.72
CA SER A 6 -10.07 -13.51 -59.72
C SER A 6 -10.15 -14.96 -59.23
N SER A 7 -9.23 -15.41 -58.37
CA SER A 7 -9.25 -16.79 -57.83
C SER A 7 -9.00 -16.90 -56.33
N LEU A 8 -9.66 -16.05 -55.53
CA LEU A 8 -9.74 -16.24 -54.08
C LEU A 8 -11.20 -16.29 -53.62
N PRO A 9 -11.61 -17.28 -52.80
CA PRO A 9 -12.99 -17.48 -52.41
C PRO A 9 -13.54 -16.33 -51.55
N HIS A 10 -14.81 -15.99 -51.76
CA HIS A 10 -15.48 -14.80 -51.20
C HIS A 10 -15.49 -14.72 -49.66
N ARG A 11 -15.21 -15.82 -48.95
CA ARG A 11 -15.20 -15.91 -47.48
C ARG A 11 -13.97 -15.29 -46.81
N THR A 12 -12.92 -14.95 -47.55
CA THR A 12 -11.72 -14.30 -46.97
C THR A 12 -11.71 -12.78 -47.09
N ARG A 13 -12.72 -12.16 -47.74
CA ARG A 13 -12.84 -10.69 -47.84
C ARG A 13 -13.68 -10.03 -46.73
N LEU A 14 -14.33 -10.81 -45.86
CA LEU A 14 -15.04 -10.31 -44.67
C LEU A 14 -14.33 -10.60 -43.34
N ALA A 15 -13.14 -11.20 -43.37
CA ALA A 15 -12.39 -11.54 -42.15
C ALA A 15 -11.31 -10.51 -41.78
N LEU A 16 -11.10 -9.47 -42.59
CA LEU A 16 -10.02 -8.49 -42.39
C LEU A 16 -10.51 -7.07 -42.07
N THR A 17 -11.82 -6.83 -41.99
CA THR A 17 -12.40 -5.57 -41.49
C THR A 17 -13.07 -5.68 -40.11
N SER A 18 -13.16 -6.88 -39.52
CA SER A 18 -13.71 -7.06 -38.15
C SER A 18 -12.67 -7.35 -37.07
N PHE A 19 -11.38 -7.49 -37.40
CA PHE A 19 -10.34 -7.68 -36.37
C PHE A 19 -9.73 -6.36 -35.86
N ALA A 20 -10.01 -5.23 -36.53
CA ALA A 20 -9.49 -3.91 -36.18
C ALA A 20 -10.43 -3.05 -35.30
N LEU A 21 -11.56 -3.62 -34.82
CA LEU A 21 -12.55 -2.91 -34.00
C LEU A 21 -12.78 -3.53 -32.61
N PHE A 22 -11.83 -4.32 -32.12
CA PHE A 22 -11.88 -4.90 -30.76
C PHE A 22 -10.60 -4.69 -29.94
N PHE A 23 -9.72 -3.80 -30.40
CA PHE A 23 -8.83 -3.08 -29.51
C PHE A 23 -9.41 -1.68 -29.29
N HIS A 24 -10.59 -1.61 -28.65
CA HIS A 24 -10.69 -0.59 -27.64
C HIS A 24 -9.57 -0.93 -26.66
N LEU A 25 -8.43 -0.23 -26.80
CA LEU A 25 -7.60 0.02 -25.64
C LEU A 25 -8.56 0.69 -24.66
N SER A 26 -9.22 -0.10 -23.82
CA SER A 26 -9.63 0.38 -22.51
C SER A 26 -8.33 0.80 -21.87
N ALA A 27 -7.91 2.04 -22.13
CA ALA A 27 -6.94 2.72 -21.32
C ALA A 27 -7.53 2.61 -19.92
N TYR A 28 -6.97 1.69 -19.13
CA TYR A 28 -7.48 1.39 -17.82
C TYR A 28 -7.42 2.70 -17.05
N ALA A 29 -8.59 3.21 -16.62
CA ALA A 29 -8.65 4.48 -15.91
C ALA A 29 -7.70 4.40 -14.71
N GLY A 30 -6.87 5.43 -14.52
CA GLY A 30 -5.94 5.48 -13.40
C GLY A 30 -6.69 5.35 -12.09
N GLN A 31 -6.07 4.73 -11.10
CA GLN A 31 -6.66 4.58 -9.77
C GLN A 31 -6.27 5.74 -8.86
N LEU A 32 -7.23 6.39 -8.22
CA LEU A 32 -6.99 7.44 -7.26
C LEU A 32 -7.43 6.99 -5.88
N ALA A 33 -6.52 6.97 -4.91
CA ALA A 33 -6.89 6.85 -3.50
C ALA A 33 -6.77 8.21 -2.82
N ILE A 34 -7.72 8.48 -1.93
CA ILE A 34 -7.75 9.70 -1.11
C ILE A 34 -7.85 9.27 0.34
N VAL A 35 -6.95 9.78 1.17
CA VAL A 35 -6.93 9.58 2.62
C VAL A 35 -7.14 10.92 3.30
N ILE A 36 -8.10 11.00 4.22
CA ILE A 36 -8.31 12.16 5.09
C ILE A 36 -7.61 11.91 6.42
N ASP A 37 -6.54 12.65 6.68
CA ASP A 37 -5.72 12.58 7.90
C ASP A 37 -6.36 13.38 9.06
N ASP A 38 -5.79 13.28 10.25
CA ASP A 38 -6.17 14.03 11.46
C ASP A 38 -7.64 13.90 11.90
N MET A 39 -8.26 12.76 11.57
CA MET A 39 -9.63 12.48 11.97
C MET A 39 -9.73 12.10 13.45
N GLY A 40 -10.88 12.40 14.06
CA GLY A 40 -11.25 11.91 15.39
C GLY A 40 -11.48 12.96 16.48
N TYR A 41 -11.33 14.26 16.20
CA TYR A 41 -11.61 15.33 17.17
C TYR A 41 -13.04 15.86 17.13
N SER A 42 -13.62 16.03 15.93
CA SER A 42 -14.93 16.64 15.75
C SER A 42 -15.92 15.65 15.16
N ARG A 43 -17.12 15.60 15.76
CA ARG A 43 -18.23 14.77 15.29
C ARG A 43 -18.77 15.27 13.95
N ASP A 44 -19.01 16.58 13.84
CA ASP A 44 -19.57 17.20 12.63
C ASP A 44 -18.64 17.03 11.42
N VAL A 45 -17.33 17.19 11.65
CA VAL A 45 -16.31 16.93 10.63
C VAL A 45 -16.27 15.45 10.26
N GLY A 46 -16.38 14.56 11.25
CA GLY A 46 -16.50 13.12 11.05
C GLY A 46 -17.70 12.76 10.17
N ASP A 47 -18.88 13.28 10.47
CA ASP A 47 -20.12 13.04 9.74
C ASP A 47 -20.01 13.51 8.27
N ARG A 48 -19.36 14.65 8.02
CA ARG A 48 -19.09 15.13 6.65
C ARG A 48 -18.18 14.20 5.86
N VAL A 49 -17.10 13.72 6.48
CA VAL A 49 -16.16 12.80 5.83
C VAL A 49 -16.81 11.44 5.56
N LEU A 50 -17.61 10.93 6.51
CA LEU A 50 -18.37 9.68 6.34
C LEU A 50 -19.42 9.75 5.22
N ALA A 51 -19.87 10.94 4.86
CA ALA A 51 -20.79 11.17 3.73
C ALA A 51 -20.09 11.21 2.36
N LEU A 52 -18.75 11.26 2.31
CA LEU A 52 -18.00 11.10 1.06
C LEU A 52 -18.16 9.68 0.50
N PRO A 53 -17.86 9.44 -0.80
CA PRO A 53 -17.88 8.08 -1.34
C PRO A 53 -17.04 7.12 -0.48
N SER A 54 -17.54 5.92 -0.21
CA SER A 54 -16.89 4.94 0.68
C SER A 54 -15.51 4.46 0.20
N ALA A 55 -15.12 4.78 -1.03
CA ALA A 55 -13.77 4.60 -1.54
C ALA A 55 -12.75 5.59 -0.94
N VAL A 56 -13.18 6.71 -0.33
CA VAL A 56 -12.32 7.56 0.48
C VAL A 56 -11.94 6.82 1.76
N SER A 57 -10.66 6.90 2.12
CA SER A 57 -10.11 6.30 3.33
C SER A 57 -9.94 7.37 4.42
N ILE A 58 -9.99 6.98 5.68
CA ILE A 58 -9.75 7.88 6.81
C ILE A 58 -8.55 7.41 7.63
N ALA A 59 -7.72 8.34 8.08
CA ALA A 59 -6.68 8.07 9.06
C ALA A 59 -7.04 8.76 10.38
N VAL A 60 -7.28 7.95 11.41
CA VAL A 60 -7.84 8.37 12.69
C VAL A 60 -6.73 8.43 13.72
N LEU A 61 -6.57 9.60 14.36
CA LEU A 61 -5.68 9.75 15.51
C LEU A 61 -6.24 8.93 16.68
N PRO A 62 -5.42 8.10 17.35
CA PRO A 62 -5.90 7.28 18.45
C PRO A 62 -6.20 8.16 19.67
N PHE A 63 -7.13 7.70 20.52
CA PHE A 63 -7.48 8.33 21.80
C PHE A 63 -8.06 9.76 21.73
N THR A 64 -8.43 10.25 20.54
CA THR A 64 -9.19 11.50 20.42
C THR A 64 -10.67 11.27 20.76
N PRO A 65 -11.44 12.31 21.13
CA PRO A 65 -12.79 12.15 21.67
C PRO A 65 -13.77 11.34 20.81
N GLN A 66 -13.65 11.44 19.47
CA GLN A 66 -14.54 10.78 18.52
C GLN A 66 -13.89 9.57 17.83
N ALA A 67 -12.65 9.21 18.16
CA ALA A 67 -11.86 8.19 17.46
C ALA A 67 -12.60 6.85 17.29
N MET A 68 -13.08 6.30 18.41
CA MET A 68 -13.74 4.98 18.43
C MET A 68 -15.06 4.98 17.65
N ALA A 69 -15.91 5.99 17.90
CA ALA A 69 -17.21 6.10 17.24
C ALA A 69 -17.07 6.31 15.73
N LEU A 70 -16.14 7.17 15.33
CA LEU A 70 -15.84 7.45 13.92
C LEU A 70 -15.31 6.20 13.21
N ALA A 71 -14.32 5.50 13.79
CA ALA A 71 -13.76 4.29 13.21
C ALA A 71 -14.80 3.16 13.10
N ALA A 72 -15.68 2.99 14.10
CA ALA A 72 -16.75 2.02 14.06
C ALA A 72 -17.76 2.31 12.95
N HIS A 73 -18.16 3.58 12.77
CA HIS A 73 -19.08 3.97 11.71
C HIS A 73 -18.44 3.80 10.33
N ALA A 74 -17.20 4.28 10.15
CA ALA A 74 -16.45 4.11 8.91
C ALA A 74 -16.33 2.63 8.49
N GLN A 75 -15.99 1.76 9.46
CA GLN A 75 -15.96 0.32 9.22
C GLN A 75 -17.31 -0.22 8.77
N ALA A 76 -18.41 0.19 9.42
CA ALA A 76 -19.76 -0.28 9.10
C ALA A 76 -20.22 0.10 7.68
N ILE A 77 -19.74 1.22 7.14
CA ILE A 77 -20.04 1.67 5.77
C ILE A 77 -18.99 1.26 4.74
N GLY A 78 -18.01 0.44 5.14
CA GLY A 78 -16.98 -0.11 4.25
C GLY A 78 -15.84 0.84 3.89
N MET A 79 -15.69 1.97 4.60
CA MET A 79 -14.52 2.84 4.45
C MET A 79 -13.27 2.20 5.06
N ASP A 80 -12.13 2.44 4.43
CA ASP A 80 -10.84 2.06 5.02
C ASP A 80 -10.52 2.94 6.22
N VAL A 81 -10.24 2.30 7.36
CA VAL A 81 -9.76 2.95 8.57
C VAL A 81 -8.27 2.66 8.72
N LEU A 82 -7.48 3.72 8.82
CA LEU A 82 -6.06 3.66 9.16
C LEU A 82 -5.85 4.22 10.56
N LEU A 83 -4.95 3.60 11.32
CA LEU A 83 -4.38 4.26 12.50
C LEU A 83 -3.45 5.38 12.01
N HIS A 84 -3.76 6.63 12.36
CA HIS A 84 -2.87 7.76 12.12
C HIS A 84 -1.93 7.90 13.32
N GLN A 85 -0.77 7.26 13.27
CA GLN A 85 0.15 7.15 14.40
C GLN A 85 0.94 8.46 14.60
N PRO A 86 0.86 9.13 15.76
CA PRO A 86 1.71 10.26 16.08
C PRO A 86 3.18 9.86 16.22
N LEU A 87 4.04 10.44 15.38
CA LEU A 87 5.48 10.17 15.33
C LEU A 87 6.30 11.46 15.48
N GLU A 88 7.46 11.41 16.14
CA GLU A 88 8.29 12.58 16.38
C GLU A 88 8.71 13.30 15.09
N SER A 89 8.55 14.62 15.10
CA SER A 89 8.90 15.54 14.03
C SER A 89 10.12 16.38 14.45
N GLU A 90 10.87 16.91 13.48
CA GLU A 90 11.95 17.87 13.73
C GLU A 90 11.43 19.15 14.39
N ASP A 91 10.23 19.58 13.98
CA ASP A 91 9.49 20.65 14.67
C ASP A 91 8.74 20.06 15.86
N GLN A 92 9.16 20.42 17.07
CA GLN A 92 8.55 19.92 18.30
C GLN A 92 7.29 20.68 18.70
N SER A 93 6.99 21.84 18.09
CA SER A 93 5.83 22.67 18.43
C SER A 93 4.49 22.02 18.04
N ILE A 94 4.52 21.09 17.08
CA ILE A 94 3.34 20.40 16.54
C ILE A 94 3.10 19.01 17.15
N ARG A 95 3.69 18.73 18.32
CA ARG A 95 3.67 17.40 18.95
C ARG A 95 2.29 17.05 19.50
N ALA A 96 1.65 16.03 18.91
CA ALA A 96 0.42 15.47 19.43
C ALA A 96 0.64 14.61 20.71
N ALA A 97 -0.44 14.35 21.45
CA ALA A 97 -0.41 13.46 22.60
C ALA A 97 0.05 12.05 22.21
N ARG A 98 0.81 11.39 23.09
CA ARG A 98 1.35 10.03 22.90
C ARG A 98 2.18 9.84 21.61
N THR A 99 2.82 10.91 21.15
CA THR A 99 3.79 10.85 20.04
C THR A 99 4.97 9.95 20.38
N LEU A 100 5.23 8.96 19.51
CA LEU A 100 6.39 8.08 19.61
C LEU A 100 7.66 8.88 19.35
N THR A 101 8.67 8.72 20.21
CA THR A 101 9.94 9.45 20.12
C THR A 101 11.13 8.51 19.97
N LEU A 102 12.23 9.06 19.47
CA LEU A 102 13.51 8.38 19.38
C LEU A 102 14.12 8.05 20.76
N ASN A 103 13.61 8.68 21.83
CA ASN A 103 14.04 8.39 23.20
C ASN A 103 13.30 7.19 23.82
N MET A 104 12.27 6.65 23.15
CA MET A 104 11.56 5.46 23.61
C MET A 104 12.36 4.20 23.29
N SER A 105 12.29 3.21 24.18
CA SER A 105 12.79 1.88 23.84
C SER A 105 11.94 1.23 22.73
N PRO A 106 12.48 0.27 21.96
CA PRO A 106 11.70 -0.50 21.00
C PRO A 106 10.45 -1.16 21.63
N GLU A 107 10.54 -1.60 22.88
CA GLU A 107 9.46 -2.24 23.64
C GLU A 107 8.36 -1.24 23.99
N ASP A 108 8.73 -0.02 24.36
CA ASP A 108 7.79 1.07 24.60
C ASP A 108 7.06 1.47 23.32
N ILE A 109 7.80 1.63 22.21
CA ILE A 109 7.21 1.88 20.89
C ILE A 109 6.18 0.81 20.55
N LYS A 110 6.57 -0.48 20.67
CA LYS A 110 5.67 -1.59 20.36
C LYS A 110 4.41 -1.59 21.25
N ARG A 111 4.56 -1.29 22.54
CA ARG A 111 3.45 -1.23 23.50
C ARG A 111 2.48 -0.11 23.16
N GLU A 112 3.00 1.09 22.87
CA GLU A 112 2.18 2.25 22.50
C GLU A 112 1.41 2.03 21.20
N VAL A 113 2.06 1.46 20.16
CA VAL A 113 1.39 1.13 18.89
C VAL A 113 0.29 0.10 19.10
N LYS A 114 0.53 -0.96 19.89
CA LYS A 114 -0.50 -1.96 20.21
C LYS A 114 -1.68 -1.36 20.97
N ALA A 115 -1.42 -0.44 21.89
CA ALA A 115 -2.47 0.28 22.60
C ALA A 115 -3.31 1.16 21.64
N ALA A 116 -2.65 1.86 20.71
CA ALA A 116 -3.31 2.66 19.69
C ALA A 116 -4.19 1.81 18.77
N LEU A 117 -3.66 0.68 18.27
CA LEU A 117 -4.43 -0.28 17.46
C LEU A 117 -5.64 -0.82 18.22
N LYS A 118 -5.49 -1.19 19.49
CA LYS A 118 -6.60 -1.69 20.32
C LYS A 118 -7.71 -0.64 20.53
N SER A 119 -7.37 0.65 20.45
CA SER A 119 -8.34 1.73 20.65
C SER A 119 -9.27 1.98 19.45
N LEU A 120 -8.93 1.43 18.27
CA LEU A 120 -9.64 1.65 17.02
C LEU A 120 -10.14 0.31 16.42
N PRO A 121 -11.46 0.13 16.22
CA PRO A 121 -11.96 -1.04 15.49
C PRO A 121 -11.65 -0.91 13.99
N GLY A 122 -11.52 -2.05 13.31
CA GLY A 122 -11.52 -2.11 11.85
C GLY A 122 -10.28 -1.54 11.14
N VAL A 123 -9.18 -1.28 11.86
CA VAL A 123 -7.94 -0.77 11.27
C VAL A 123 -7.40 -1.75 10.21
N LYS A 124 -7.18 -1.25 8.99
CA LYS A 124 -6.58 -2.00 7.88
C LYS A 124 -5.11 -1.66 7.64
N GLY A 125 -4.67 -0.48 8.08
CA GLY A 125 -3.30 0.00 7.89
C GLY A 125 -2.91 1.07 8.89
N VAL A 126 -1.64 1.47 8.85
CA VAL A 126 -1.10 2.54 9.69
C VAL A 126 -0.50 3.62 8.79
N SER A 127 -0.76 4.89 9.07
CA SER A 127 -0.06 6.05 8.48
C SER A 127 0.64 6.86 9.56
N ASN A 128 1.58 7.73 9.18
CA ASN A 128 2.27 8.61 10.13
C ASN A 128 1.66 10.01 10.19
N HIS A 129 1.30 10.45 11.39
CA HIS A 129 1.04 11.85 11.71
C HIS A 129 2.38 12.55 12.02
N THR A 130 2.74 13.56 11.23
CA THR A 130 4.06 14.21 11.25
C THR A 130 5.20 13.19 11.04
N GLY A 131 6.14 13.01 11.97
CA GLY A 131 7.14 11.95 11.88
C GLY A 131 8.39 12.29 11.08
N SER A 132 8.64 13.57 10.77
CA SER A 132 9.78 13.97 9.93
C SER A 132 11.13 13.54 10.52
N ARG A 133 11.23 13.37 11.85
CA ARG A 133 12.43 12.87 12.54
C ARG A 133 12.37 11.35 12.75
N PHE A 134 11.25 10.85 13.27
CA PHE A 134 11.05 9.42 13.56
C PHE A 134 11.22 8.53 12.33
N THR A 135 10.67 8.94 11.18
CA THR A 135 10.69 8.13 9.95
C THR A 135 12.07 8.03 9.30
N GLN A 136 13.07 8.77 9.80
CA GLN A 136 14.47 8.64 9.38
C GLN A 136 15.23 7.60 10.21
N ASP A 137 14.71 7.22 11.38
CA ASP A 137 15.41 6.36 12.33
C ASP A 137 15.07 4.88 12.13
N VAL A 138 16.08 4.09 11.78
CA VAL A 138 15.91 2.66 11.46
C VAL A 138 15.48 1.84 12.68
N PRO A 139 16.10 1.95 13.87
CA PRO A 139 15.65 1.24 15.07
C PRO A 139 14.17 1.51 15.42
N SER A 140 13.75 2.76 15.40
CA SER A 140 12.37 3.16 15.72
C SER A 140 11.38 2.65 14.68
N MET A 141 11.71 2.77 13.39
CA MET A 141 10.89 2.23 12.31
C MET A 141 10.82 0.70 12.34
N ASN A 142 11.88 0.00 12.75
CA ASN A 142 11.85 -1.45 12.96
C ASN A 142 10.86 -1.84 14.06
N ALA A 143 10.86 -1.11 15.18
CA ALA A 143 9.91 -1.35 16.26
C ALA A 143 8.46 -1.16 15.79
N LEU A 144 8.17 -0.07 15.06
CA LEU A 144 6.86 0.20 14.47
C LEU A 144 6.44 -0.89 13.46
N MET A 145 7.28 -1.18 12.47
CA MET A 145 6.98 -2.14 11.40
C MET A 145 6.83 -3.57 11.93
N SER A 146 7.53 -3.93 13.02
CA SER A 146 7.35 -5.24 13.66
C SER A 146 5.91 -5.45 14.16
N VAL A 147 5.29 -4.41 14.71
CA VAL A 147 3.88 -4.48 15.16
C VAL A 147 2.94 -4.50 13.96
N ILE A 148 3.18 -3.67 12.95
CA ILE A 148 2.35 -3.62 11.73
C ILE A 148 2.35 -5.00 11.04
N SER A 149 3.53 -5.60 10.88
CA SER A 149 3.72 -6.93 10.31
C SER A 149 2.97 -8.01 11.11
N SER A 150 3.11 -8.00 12.45
CA SER A 150 2.45 -9.01 13.30
C SER A 150 0.93 -8.94 13.29
N HIS A 151 0.34 -7.83 12.84
CA HIS A 151 -1.10 -7.63 12.73
C HIS A 151 -1.62 -7.79 11.29
N GLY A 152 -0.74 -8.07 10.32
CA GLY A 152 -1.12 -8.20 8.91
C GLY A 152 -1.64 -6.89 8.29
N LEU A 153 -1.17 -5.75 8.79
CA LEU A 153 -1.58 -4.41 8.35
C LEU A 153 -0.64 -3.89 7.25
N PHE A 154 -1.11 -2.95 6.43
CA PHE A 154 -0.25 -2.19 5.52
C PHE A 154 0.25 -0.90 6.16
N PHE A 155 1.29 -0.29 5.59
CA PHE A 155 1.79 1.03 5.96
C PHE A 155 1.61 2.05 4.83
N LEU A 156 1.13 3.25 5.17
CA LEU A 156 1.12 4.41 4.29
C LEU A 156 2.12 5.46 4.81
N ASP A 157 3.22 5.65 4.06
CA ASP A 157 4.17 6.72 4.34
C ASP A 157 3.61 8.06 3.84
N SER A 158 3.26 8.95 4.77
CA SER A 158 2.81 10.32 4.47
C SER A 158 3.93 11.21 3.93
N ARG A 159 5.18 10.73 3.93
CA ARG A 159 6.39 11.40 3.42
C ARG A 159 6.54 12.83 3.90
N THR A 160 6.56 13.01 5.21
CA THR A 160 6.81 14.31 5.86
C THR A 160 8.28 14.74 5.78
N THR A 161 9.15 13.83 5.32
CA THR A 161 10.54 14.10 4.94
C THR A 161 10.92 13.29 3.71
N ALA A 162 11.81 13.83 2.87
CA ALA A 162 12.38 13.08 1.75
C ALA A 162 13.31 11.94 2.21
N ARG A 163 13.84 12.03 3.43
CA ARG A 163 14.83 11.10 4.03
C ARG A 163 14.20 9.91 4.76
N THR A 164 12.88 9.74 4.68
CA THR A 164 12.16 8.61 5.28
C THR A 164 12.74 7.27 4.83
N VAL A 165 12.97 6.38 5.79
CA VAL A 165 13.39 4.98 5.56
C VAL A 165 12.19 4.02 5.52
N ALA A 166 10.97 4.52 5.68
CA ALA A 166 9.80 3.69 5.98
C ALA A 166 9.50 2.63 4.93
N MET A 167 9.58 2.97 3.64
CA MET A 167 9.34 2.02 2.55
C MET A 167 10.37 0.87 2.55
N ARG A 168 11.64 1.17 2.84
CA ARG A 168 12.70 0.16 2.93
C ARG A 168 12.43 -0.77 4.12
N VAL A 169 12.22 -0.20 5.30
CA VAL A 169 12.00 -0.99 6.53
C VAL A 169 10.71 -1.81 6.43
N ALA A 170 9.65 -1.29 5.80
CA ALA A 170 8.44 -2.06 5.53
C ALA A 170 8.74 -3.29 4.67
N THR A 171 9.55 -3.13 3.62
CA THR A 171 9.98 -4.24 2.76
C THR A 171 10.75 -5.30 3.56
N ASP A 172 11.67 -4.88 4.43
CA ASP A 172 12.46 -5.78 5.28
C ASP A 172 11.57 -6.61 6.23
N TRP A 173 10.43 -6.06 6.65
CA TRP A 173 9.44 -6.73 7.51
C TRP A 173 8.31 -7.45 6.74
N GLY A 174 8.36 -7.47 5.40
CA GLY A 174 7.30 -8.03 4.57
C GLY A 174 5.95 -7.31 4.70
N VAL A 175 5.97 -6.03 5.11
CA VAL A 175 4.79 -5.19 5.28
C VAL A 175 4.42 -4.57 3.93
N PRO A 176 3.18 -4.78 3.43
CA PRO A 176 2.65 -4.03 2.29
C PRO A 176 2.77 -2.53 2.58
N ALA A 177 3.43 -1.77 1.71
CA ALA A 177 3.61 -0.35 1.91
C ALA A 177 3.35 0.46 0.65
N VAL A 178 2.76 1.64 0.85
CA VAL A 178 2.56 2.66 -0.17
C VAL A 178 2.98 4.01 0.40
N ARG A 179 3.12 5.00 -0.48
CA ARG A 179 3.51 6.35 -0.10
C ARG A 179 2.62 7.37 -0.78
N ARG A 180 2.39 8.49 -0.10
CA ARG A 180 1.69 9.63 -0.67
C ARG A 180 2.40 10.15 -1.93
N ASP A 181 1.62 10.46 -2.96
CA ASP A 181 2.08 11.13 -4.17
C ASP A 181 1.82 12.64 -4.13
N VAL A 182 0.64 13.06 -3.63
CA VAL A 182 0.22 14.46 -3.57
C VAL A 182 -0.35 14.80 -2.21
N PHE A 183 0.01 15.98 -1.69
CA PHE A 183 -0.67 16.61 -0.56
C PHE A 183 -1.71 17.57 -1.12
N LEU A 184 -2.99 17.38 -0.81
CA LEU A 184 -4.07 18.13 -1.48
C LEU A 184 -4.12 19.60 -1.06
N ASP A 185 -3.97 19.84 0.24
CA ASP A 185 -4.29 21.09 0.91
C ASP A 185 -3.11 21.64 1.72
N HIS A 186 -1.91 21.46 1.18
CA HIS A 186 -0.70 22.09 1.71
C HIS A 186 -0.83 23.62 1.68
N ASP A 187 -1.42 24.12 0.59
CA ASP A 187 -1.95 25.47 0.48
C ASP A 187 -3.49 25.38 0.50
N ARG A 188 -4.11 26.16 1.39
CA ARG A 188 -5.57 26.15 1.64
C ARG A 188 -6.34 27.09 0.72
N GLN A 189 -5.74 27.56 -0.38
CA GLN A 189 -6.45 28.24 -1.45
C GLN A 189 -7.11 27.24 -2.41
N LEU A 190 -8.32 27.57 -2.88
CA LEU A 190 -9.11 26.68 -3.75
C LEU A 190 -8.38 26.34 -5.05
N GLU A 191 -7.69 27.32 -5.64
CA GLU A 191 -6.91 27.18 -6.87
C GLU A 191 -5.76 26.18 -6.67
N ALA A 192 -5.08 26.25 -5.52
CA ALA A 192 -3.98 25.35 -5.19
C ALA A 192 -4.48 23.92 -4.95
N ILE A 193 -5.59 23.76 -4.22
CA ILE A 193 -6.27 22.47 -4.02
C ILE A 193 -6.66 21.84 -5.35
N ASN A 194 -7.27 22.62 -6.25
CA ASN A 194 -7.66 22.14 -7.57
C ASN A 194 -6.44 21.75 -8.43
N ALA A 195 -5.36 22.53 -8.37
CA ALA A 195 -4.11 22.21 -9.06
C ALA A 195 -3.49 20.90 -8.54
N ALA A 196 -3.46 20.70 -7.21
CA ALA A 196 -2.99 19.48 -6.59
C ALA A 196 -3.85 18.27 -6.99
N PHE A 197 -5.18 18.41 -6.99
CA PHE A 197 -6.09 17.36 -7.42
C PHE A 197 -5.88 16.95 -8.89
N ARG A 198 -5.76 17.93 -9.79
CA ARG A 198 -5.44 17.68 -11.21
C ARG A 198 -4.10 16.99 -11.40
N ARG A 199 -3.08 17.39 -10.63
CA ARG A 199 -1.76 16.75 -10.65
C ARG A 199 -1.88 15.28 -10.24
N ALA A 200 -2.66 14.97 -9.21
CA ALA A 200 -2.88 13.59 -8.77
C ALA A 200 -3.60 12.75 -9.82
N ILE A 201 -4.61 13.29 -10.50
CA ILE A 201 -5.27 12.64 -11.65
C ILE A 201 -4.27 12.34 -12.76
N THR A 202 -3.40 13.30 -13.08
CA THR A 202 -2.37 13.11 -14.11
C THR A 202 -1.43 11.97 -13.72
N ILE A 203 -0.92 11.96 -12.48
CA ILE A 203 -0.08 10.87 -11.96
C ILE A 203 -0.83 9.53 -12.01
N ALA A 204 -2.11 9.51 -11.65
CA ALA A 204 -2.91 8.29 -11.64
C ALA A 204 -3.06 7.71 -13.04
N ASN A 205 -3.36 8.55 -14.04
CA ASN A 205 -3.56 8.10 -15.41
C ASN A 205 -2.23 7.74 -16.10
N ASP A 206 -1.12 8.40 -15.75
CA ASP A 206 0.19 8.12 -16.33
C ASP A 206 0.86 6.87 -15.72
N ARG A 207 0.80 6.72 -14.39
CA ARG A 207 1.43 5.61 -13.64
C ARG A 207 0.50 4.42 -13.42
N GLY A 208 -0.80 4.60 -13.61
CA GLY A 208 -1.85 3.65 -13.24
C GLY A 208 -2.45 3.88 -11.86
N TYR A 209 -1.77 4.60 -10.95
CA TYR A 209 -2.38 5.02 -9.67
C TYR A 209 -1.69 6.24 -9.02
N ALA A 210 -2.44 6.96 -8.19
CA ALA A 210 -1.94 7.99 -7.29
C ALA A 210 -2.62 7.96 -5.91
N ILE A 211 -1.88 8.35 -4.87
CA ILE A 211 -2.40 8.52 -3.50
C ILE A 211 -2.34 9.99 -3.11
N ILE A 212 -3.51 10.54 -2.79
CA ILE A 212 -3.69 11.86 -2.18
C ILE A 212 -3.84 11.70 -0.67
N ILE A 213 -3.16 12.54 0.09
CA ILE A 213 -3.50 12.82 1.49
C ILE A 213 -4.03 14.25 1.59
N ALA A 214 -5.06 14.44 2.40
CA ALA A 214 -5.69 15.71 2.68
C ALA A 214 -6.06 15.80 4.17
N HIS A 215 -6.36 17.00 4.66
CA HIS A 215 -6.91 17.20 5.99
C HIS A 215 -8.37 17.67 5.93
N PRO A 216 -9.15 17.53 7.01
CA PRO A 216 -10.56 17.87 7.01
C PRO A 216 -10.79 19.38 7.21
N HIS A 217 -10.08 20.22 6.47
CA HIS A 217 -10.36 21.65 6.41
C HIS A 217 -11.66 21.91 5.66
N ASP A 218 -12.41 22.94 6.05
CA ASP A 218 -13.71 23.23 5.43
C ASP A 218 -13.63 23.40 3.91
N ILE A 219 -12.61 24.13 3.44
CA ILE A 219 -12.38 24.33 2.01
C ILE A 219 -12.04 23.02 1.28
N THR A 220 -11.26 22.15 1.91
CA THR A 220 -10.89 20.84 1.37
C THR A 220 -12.11 19.93 1.25
N LEU A 221 -12.92 19.85 2.31
CA LEU A 221 -14.13 19.03 2.31
C LEU A 221 -15.16 19.56 1.31
N GLN A 222 -15.40 20.86 1.25
CA GLN A 222 -16.29 21.47 0.24
C GLN A 222 -15.83 21.17 -1.19
N PHE A 223 -14.52 21.20 -1.44
CA PHE A 223 -13.96 20.84 -2.73
C PHE A 223 -14.23 19.37 -3.06
N LEU A 224 -13.95 18.45 -2.14
CA LEU A 224 -14.15 17.01 -2.35
C LEU A 224 -15.62 16.63 -2.51
N GLU A 225 -16.50 17.18 -1.67
CA GLU A 225 -17.96 17.02 -1.74
C GLU A 225 -18.51 17.37 -3.13
N LYS A 226 -17.98 18.43 -3.75
CA LYS A 226 -18.37 18.84 -5.12
C LYS A 226 -17.68 18.02 -6.21
N ARG A 227 -16.40 17.69 -6.02
CA ARG A 227 -15.55 17.14 -7.09
C ARG A 227 -15.71 15.64 -7.28
N LEU A 228 -15.87 14.87 -6.20
CA LEU A 228 -15.89 13.41 -6.26
C LEU A 228 -17.12 12.83 -6.98
N PRO A 229 -18.35 13.35 -6.81
CA PRO A 229 -19.52 12.85 -7.55
C PRO A 229 -19.42 12.99 -9.07
N THR A 230 -18.56 13.90 -9.54
CA THR A 230 -18.35 14.21 -10.97
C THR A 230 -16.97 13.76 -11.47
N LEU A 231 -16.27 12.90 -10.73
CA LEU A 231 -14.99 12.36 -11.15
C LEU A 231 -15.16 11.44 -12.37
N GLN A 232 -14.42 11.71 -13.44
CA GLN A 232 -14.43 10.95 -14.68
C GLN A 232 -12.99 10.71 -15.15
N GLY A 233 -12.77 9.64 -15.92
CA GLY A 233 -11.45 9.29 -16.47
C GLY A 233 -10.44 8.73 -15.47
N THR A 234 -10.81 8.63 -14.19
CA THR A 234 -10.00 8.10 -13.09
C THR A 234 -10.95 7.41 -12.10
N THR A 235 -10.58 6.23 -11.61
CA THR A 235 -11.40 5.45 -10.68
C THR A 235 -10.97 5.72 -9.25
N LEU A 236 -11.90 6.18 -8.41
CA LEU A 236 -11.65 6.31 -6.97
C LEU A 236 -11.62 4.92 -6.32
N VAL A 237 -10.58 4.62 -5.55
CA VAL A 237 -10.40 3.33 -4.87
C VAL A 237 -9.95 3.52 -3.41
N PRO A 238 -10.30 2.59 -2.50
CA PRO A 238 -9.74 2.58 -1.15
C PRO A 238 -8.22 2.38 -1.17
N VAL A 239 -7.49 3.00 -0.26
CA VAL A 239 -6.01 2.93 -0.24
C VAL A 239 -5.50 1.51 0.01
N SER A 240 -6.25 0.66 0.73
CA SER A 240 -5.90 -0.75 0.95
C SER A 240 -5.78 -1.55 -0.35
N SER A 241 -6.57 -1.21 -1.37
CA SER A 241 -6.53 -1.87 -2.68
C SER A 241 -5.18 -1.65 -3.38
N LEU A 242 -4.59 -0.47 -3.21
CA LEU A 242 -3.31 -0.12 -3.80
C LEU A 242 -2.15 -0.79 -3.06
N ALA A 243 -2.21 -0.85 -1.73
CA ALA A 243 -1.19 -1.51 -0.91
C ALA A 243 -1.12 -3.03 -1.14
N THR A 244 -2.28 -3.67 -1.31
CA THR A 244 -2.36 -5.12 -1.55
C THR A 244 -1.85 -5.48 -2.95
N SER A 245 -2.25 -4.71 -3.98
CA SER A 245 -1.83 -4.94 -5.37
C SER A 245 -0.31 -4.82 -5.57
N GLN A 246 0.35 -3.93 -4.83
CA GLN A 246 1.82 -3.81 -4.84
C GLN A 246 2.50 -5.06 -4.31
N SER A 247 1.93 -5.66 -3.27
CA SER A 247 2.49 -6.84 -2.60
C SER A 247 2.41 -8.07 -3.51
N GLU A 248 1.29 -8.25 -4.20
CA GLU A 248 1.12 -9.33 -5.18
C GLU A 248 2.08 -9.19 -6.37
N TYR A 249 2.30 -7.96 -6.87
CA TYR A 249 3.26 -7.68 -7.94
C TYR A 249 4.71 -7.98 -7.54
N VAL A 250 5.12 -7.61 -6.33
CA VAL A 250 6.46 -7.90 -5.81
C VAL A 250 6.66 -9.41 -5.64
N VAL A 251 5.66 -10.12 -5.09
CA VAL A 251 5.71 -11.58 -4.92
C VAL A 251 5.79 -12.29 -6.28
N THR A 252 4.97 -11.89 -7.27
CA THR A 252 5.03 -12.51 -8.61
C THR A 252 6.37 -12.25 -9.31
N LYS A 253 6.96 -11.06 -9.17
CA LYS A 253 8.31 -10.79 -9.70
C LYS A 253 9.40 -11.60 -8.99
N ALA A 254 9.36 -11.70 -7.66
CA ALA A 254 10.32 -12.47 -6.88
C ALA A 254 10.26 -13.97 -7.23
N VAL A 255 9.05 -14.52 -7.37
CA VAL A 255 8.83 -15.92 -7.78
C VAL A 255 9.21 -16.14 -9.26
N GLY A 256 8.94 -15.17 -10.14
CA GLY A 256 9.31 -15.22 -11.55
C GLY A 256 10.83 -15.18 -11.79
N PHE A 257 11.59 -14.52 -10.91
CA PHE A 257 13.05 -14.49 -10.97
C PHE A 257 13.69 -15.81 -10.49
N SER A 258 13.04 -16.51 -9.56
CA SER A 258 13.54 -17.79 -9.02
C SER A 258 13.35 -18.99 -9.95
N ARG A 259 12.67 -18.84 -11.10
CA ARG A 259 12.38 -19.93 -12.05
C ARG A 259 13.29 -20.01 -13.29
N ARG A 260 14.41 -19.29 -13.34
CA ARG A 260 15.42 -19.43 -14.41
C ARG A 260 16.79 -19.84 -13.85
N THR A 261 16.96 -21.13 -13.58
CA THR A 261 18.24 -21.82 -13.76
C THR A 261 17.99 -23.22 -14.33
N HIS A 262 18.89 -23.62 -15.24
CA HIS A 262 18.80 -24.69 -16.22
C HIS A 262 18.65 -26.12 -15.67
N TYR A 263 18.00 -26.99 -16.45
CA TYR A 263 18.70 -28.17 -17.00
C TYR A 263 18.08 -28.67 -18.31
N SER A 264 18.95 -28.99 -19.27
CA SER A 264 18.69 -29.63 -20.56
C SER A 264 19.48 -30.93 -20.55
N ILE A 265 18.84 -32.10 -20.70
CA ILE A 265 19.47 -33.35 -21.18
C ILE A 265 18.44 -34.14 -22.00
N ASP A 266 18.95 -34.65 -23.11
CA ASP A 266 18.35 -35.47 -24.16
C ASP A 266 18.13 -36.96 -23.77
N SER A 267 17.14 -37.57 -24.43
CA SER A 267 16.96 -38.98 -24.83
C SER A 267 17.21 -40.18 -23.87
N GLN A 268 16.15 -40.93 -23.55
CA GLN A 268 15.83 -42.32 -23.98
C GLN A 268 14.81 -42.99 -23.03
N SER A 269 13.86 -43.75 -23.58
CA SER A 269 12.80 -44.54 -22.88
C SER A 269 13.06 -46.06 -23.01
N PRO A 270 12.24 -47.00 -22.48
CA PRO A 270 11.20 -46.95 -21.43
C PRO A 270 11.30 -48.11 -20.38
N ILE A 271 10.29 -48.17 -19.49
CA ILE A 271 9.53 -49.36 -19.00
C ILE A 271 9.49 -49.54 -17.45
N VAL A 272 8.24 -49.63 -16.97
CA VAL A 272 7.65 -50.30 -15.77
C VAL A 272 7.32 -49.43 -14.54
N HIS A 273 6.02 -49.19 -14.36
CA HIS A 273 5.35 -48.84 -13.08
C HIS A 273 5.19 -50.11 -12.21
N PRO A 274 5.23 -50.00 -10.86
CA PRO A 274 3.97 -49.71 -10.16
C PRO A 274 4.04 -48.94 -8.83
N LYS A 275 2.86 -48.38 -8.51
CA LYS A 275 2.26 -48.03 -7.21
C LYS A 275 2.72 -46.78 -6.45
N VAL A 276 1.76 -45.85 -6.46
CA VAL A 276 1.60 -44.64 -5.66
C VAL A 276 1.55 -44.94 -4.15
N ARG A 277 2.33 -44.19 -3.37
CA ARG A 277 1.96 -43.67 -2.04
C ARG A 277 2.37 -42.20 -1.99
N HIS A 278 1.40 -41.32 -1.73
CA HIS A 278 1.68 -39.90 -1.46
C HIS A 278 2.26 -39.78 -0.06
N SER A 279 3.50 -39.30 0.04
CA SER A 279 4.09 -38.75 1.27
C SER A 279 4.53 -37.32 0.95
N ASP A 280 4.06 -36.36 1.74
CA ASP A 280 4.52 -34.97 1.69
C ASP A 280 6.04 -34.89 1.90
N PRO A 281 6.78 -34.05 1.17
CA PRO A 281 8.21 -33.96 1.36
C PRO A 281 8.53 -33.18 2.65
N LEU A 282 9.10 -33.88 3.62
CA LEU A 282 9.78 -33.32 4.77
C LEU A 282 11.23 -32.97 4.39
N VAL A 283 11.70 -31.80 4.80
CA VAL A 283 13.14 -31.46 4.88
C VAL A 283 13.46 -31.24 6.35
N ASP A 284 14.40 -32.00 6.90
CA ASP A 284 14.83 -31.97 8.30
C ASP A 284 13.72 -32.11 9.36
N GLY A 285 12.66 -32.89 9.06
CA GLY A 285 11.69 -33.32 10.06
C GLY A 285 10.67 -32.27 10.53
N VAL A 286 10.53 -31.13 9.85
CA VAL A 286 9.55 -30.08 10.22
C VAL A 286 8.47 -29.91 9.13
N PRO A 287 7.16 -29.88 9.48
CA PRO A 287 6.09 -29.66 8.51
C PRO A 287 6.14 -28.26 7.88
N LEU A 288 5.99 -28.19 6.55
CA LEU A 288 5.87 -26.94 5.80
C LEU A 288 4.51 -26.27 6.07
N THR A 289 4.50 -25.24 6.93
CA THR A 289 3.39 -24.27 7.02
C THR A 289 3.86 -22.88 6.60
N ARG A 290 2.92 -22.04 6.12
CA ARG A 290 3.16 -20.74 5.45
C ARG A 290 4.03 -19.72 6.22
N GLY A 291 4.40 -19.97 7.47
CA GLY A 291 5.33 -19.15 8.27
C GLY A 291 6.83 -19.49 8.12
N SER A 292 7.20 -20.51 7.35
CA SER A 292 8.58 -21.03 7.31
C SER A 292 9.59 -20.17 6.50
N ILE A 293 9.13 -19.37 5.54
CA ILE A 293 10.03 -18.63 4.63
C ILE A 293 10.75 -17.47 5.34
N ALA A 294 10.11 -16.80 6.30
CA ALA A 294 10.73 -15.70 7.06
C ALA A 294 11.83 -16.19 8.02
N ASN A 295 11.66 -17.38 8.61
CA ASN A 295 12.64 -17.97 9.52
C ASN A 295 13.85 -18.59 8.80
N ALA A 296 13.69 -19.02 7.54
CA ALA A 296 14.79 -19.54 6.74
C ALA A 296 15.79 -18.44 6.34
N ILE A 297 15.30 -17.22 6.09
CA ILE A 297 16.15 -16.07 5.72
C ILE A 297 16.98 -15.58 6.93
N LEU A 298 16.44 -15.67 8.15
CA LEU A 298 17.14 -15.28 9.38
C LEU A 298 18.25 -16.26 9.82
N ARG A 299 18.26 -17.51 9.31
CA ARG A 299 19.28 -18.52 9.65
C ARG A 299 20.47 -18.56 8.68
N ALA A 300 20.43 -17.81 7.57
CA ALA A 300 21.44 -17.90 6.50
C ALA A 300 22.63 -16.94 6.66
N ARG A 301 22.80 -16.24 7.79
CA ARG A 301 24.01 -15.42 8.04
C ARG A 301 24.53 -15.47 9.48
N PRO A 302 25.23 -16.54 9.88
CA PRO A 302 26.23 -16.44 10.93
C PRO A 302 27.57 -16.06 10.30
N ASN A 303 28.24 -15.06 10.88
CA ASN A 303 29.61 -14.57 10.60
C ASN A 303 29.73 -13.29 9.77
N ALA A 304 29.63 -12.15 10.47
CA ALA A 304 30.46 -10.98 10.20
C ALA A 304 30.69 -10.21 11.50
N LEU A 305 31.42 -10.80 12.44
CA LEU A 305 32.05 -10.09 13.54
C LEU A 305 33.52 -10.52 13.66
N ASN A 306 34.36 -9.48 13.70
CA ASN A 306 35.74 -9.38 14.18
C ASN A 306 36.86 -9.34 13.14
N ILE A 307 37.46 -8.16 13.00
CA ILE A 307 38.85 -7.78 13.40
C ILE A 307 39.06 -6.31 12.94
N VAL A 308 39.75 -5.35 13.56
CA VAL A 308 40.37 -5.05 14.87
C VAL A 308 40.71 -3.54 14.80
N SER A 309 40.79 -2.89 15.95
CA SER A 309 41.34 -1.55 16.24
C SER A 309 42.47 -1.02 15.34
N ALA A 310 42.41 0.28 15.00
CA ALA A 310 43.44 1.31 15.28
C ALA A 310 43.05 2.66 14.66
N TRP A 311 43.10 3.72 15.48
CA TRP A 311 42.89 5.16 15.22
C TRP A 311 41.44 5.66 15.14
#